data_AF-A0A5P2QZ48-F1
#
_entry.id   AF-A0A5P2QZ48-F1
#
_cell.length_a   1.000
_cell.length_b   1.000
_cell.length_c   1.000
_cell.angle_alpha   90.00
_cell.angle_beta   90.00
_cell.angle_gamma   90.00
#
_symmetry.space_group_name_H-M   'P 1'
#
loop_
_entity.id
_entity.type
_entity.pdbx_description
1 polymer ?
#
loop_
_entity_poly.entity_id
_entity_poly.type
_entity_poly.pdbx_seq_one_letter_code
_entity_poly.pdbx_strand_id
1 'polypeptide(L)'
;MTATVDIATRVYNHKWKIDPIVRSLIDTDFYKLLMCQSVFRNRPDTHVTFSLINRTTRIRLAELIDEGELREQLDHVRGLSLTRGESTWLRGNTFYGKRQMFRPDFMEFLEGLRLPPYQLEKRDGQYELTFEGRWPEVMLWEIPALAIIMELRSRAVLKELGRFELQVLYARAMTRLWEKIEQLRELGPDLRIADFGTRRRHSFLWQDWCVQAMIEGLGDERFTGTSNCLIAMRRDIEAIGTNAHELPMVYAALARNDQELREAPYRVLADWHEEHDGNLRIILPDTYGTKGFLEKAPDWLAGWTGIRIDSGDPAEGAETAIAWWQSRGEDPREKLIIFSDGLDVDKMAELFLRFQGRVKVSFGWGTLLTNDFRGLVPGDGLAPFSLVCKAVAADGHPTVKLSDNPEKATGPAQDIARYRQVFEVGQQRASAVVV
;
A
#
# COMPACT_ATOMS: atom_id res chain seq x y z
N MET A 1 15.92 -14.35 25.46
CA MET A 1 15.76 -15.35 24.39
C MET A 1 14.33 -15.24 23.87
N THR A 2 14.10 -14.40 22.87
CA THR A 2 12.86 -14.40 22.10
C THR A 2 12.77 -15.76 21.40
N ALA A 3 11.70 -16.52 21.65
CA ALA A 3 11.47 -17.77 20.95
C ALA A 3 11.46 -17.49 19.44
N THR A 4 12.46 -17.99 18.72
CA THR A 4 12.51 -17.88 17.26
C THR A 4 11.23 -18.51 16.71
N VAL A 5 10.39 -17.73 16.05
CA VAL A 5 9.14 -18.24 15.48
C VAL A 5 9.52 -19.22 14.36
N ASP A 6 9.34 -20.51 14.61
CA ASP A 6 9.48 -21.54 13.59
C ASP A 6 8.27 -21.46 12.65
N ILE A 7 8.42 -20.68 11.57
CA ILE A 7 7.39 -20.45 10.56
C ILE A 7 6.94 -21.78 9.95
N ALA A 8 7.89 -22.69 9.64
CA ALA A 8 7.57 -23.98 9.04
C ALA A 8 6.75 -24.87 9.98
N THR A 9 7.11 -24.93 11.26
CA THR A 9 6.33 -25.68 12.26
C THR A 9 4.97 -25.04 12.51
N ARG A 10 4.86 -23.70 12.52
CA ARG A 10 3.56 -23.01 12.63
C ARG A 10 2.64 -23.32 11.44
N VAL A 11 3.20 -23.28 10.23
CA VAL A 11 2.48 -23.64 9.00
C VAL A 11 2.09 -25.13 8.98
N TYR A 12 2.95 -26.02 9.47
CA TYR A 12 2.59 -27.44 9.54
C TYR A 12 1.50 -27.73 10.59
N ASN A 13 1.50 -27.01 11.71
CA ASN A 13 0.66 -27.27 12.87
C ASN A 13 -0.71 -26.56 12.83
N HIS A 14 -1.26 -26.15 11.68
CA HIS A 14 -2.55 -25.42 11.54
C HIS A 14 -3.80 -26.21 12.06
N LYS A 15 -3.80 -26.65 13.32
CA LYS A 15 -4.84 -27.43 14.01
C LYS A 15 -5.82 -26.57 14.80
N TRP A 16 -5.77 -25.25 14.66
CA TRP A 16 -6.66 -24.32 15.38
C TRP A 16 -8.00 -24.17 14.64
N LYS A 17 -9.08 -23.88 15.37
CA LYS A 17 -10.42 -23.67 14.78
C LYS A 17 -10.45 -22.48 13.81
N ILE A 18 -9.76 -21.37 14.13
CA ILE A 18 -9.43 -20.28 13.21
C ILE A 18 -7.98 -19.90 13.51
N ASP A 19 -7.07 -19.94 12.53
CA ASP A 19 -5.73 -19.31 12.64
C ASP A 19 -5.85 -17.92 11.99
N PRO A 20 -6.13 -16.86 12.77
CA PRO A 20 -6.56 -15.56 12.23
C PRO A 20 -5.44 -14.89 11.45
N ILE A 21 -5.67 -14.55 10.19
CA ILE A 21 -4.66 -13.97 9.30
C ILE A 21 -4.34 -12.52 9.71
N VAL A 22 -5.39 -11.73 9.91
CA VAL A 22 -5.30 -10.34 10.35
C VAL A 22 -5.24 -10.35 11.87
N ARG A 23 -4.17 -9.80 12.44
CA ARG A 23 -3.86 -9.97 13.87
C ARG A 23 -4.41 -8.86 14.76
N SER A 24 -4.78 -7.72 14.19
CA SER A 24 -5.25 -6.52 14.88
C SER A 24 -5.94 -5.57 13.90
N LEU A 25 -6.75 -4.63 14.41
CA LEU A 25 -7.27 -3.49 13.63
C LEU A 25 -6.13 -2.65 13.02
N ILE A 26 -4.97 -2.59 13.69
CA ILE A 26 -3.77 -1.89 13.20
C ILE A 26 -2.78 -2.81 12.48
N ASP A 27 -3.17 -4.05 12.15
CA ASP A 27 -2.44 -4.87 11.16
C ASP A 27 -2.79 -4.36 9.75
N THR A 28 -2.43 -3.10 9.50
CA THR A 28 -2.74 -2.31 8.31
C THR A 28 -1.62 -1.31 8.04
N ASP A 29 -1.64 -0.70 6.87
CA ASP A 29 -0.65 0.30 6.50
C ASP A 29 -0.93 1.66 7.18
N PHE A 30 0.10 2.35 7.68
CA PHE A 30 -0.03 3.60 8.44
C PHE A 30 -0.74 4.72 7.69
N TYR A 31 -0.54 4.79 6.36
CA TYR A 31 -1.25 5.76 5.52
C TYR A 31 -2.77 5.60 5.60
N LYS A 32 -3.30 4.40 5.88
CA LYS A 32 -4.73 4.20 6.06
C LYS A 32 -5.26 4.91 7.29
N LEU A 33 -4.52 4.93 8.39
CA LEU A 33 -4.91 5.65 9.59
C LEU A 33 -4.82 7.17 9.39
N LEU A 34 -3.74 7.65 8.75
CA LEU A 34 -3.58 9.07 8.43
C LEU A 34 -4.69 9.58 7.50
N MET A 35 -4.97 8.85 6.41
CA MET A 35 -6.05 9.20 5.50
C MET A 35 -7.41 9.07 6.18
N CYS A 36 -7.64 8.05 7.01
CA CYS A 36 -8.91 7.89 7.72
C CYS A 36 -9.19 9.08 8.64
N GLN A 37 -8.19 9.60 9.34
CA GLN A 37 -8.34 10.82 10.14
C GLN A 37 -8.72 12.03 9.29
N SER A 38 -8.10 12.18 8.11
CA SER A 38 -8.38 13.30 7.22
C SER A 38 -9.75 13.20 6.56
N VAL A 39 -10.15 11.99 6.14
CA VAL A 39 -11.49 11.71 5.62
C VAL A 39 -12.54 11.91 6.71
N PHE A 40 -12.28 11.47 7.94
CA PHE A 40 -13.18 11.67 9.08
C PHE A 40 -13.40 13.17 9.38
N ARG A 41 -12.36 14.00 9.19
CA ARG A 41 -12.50 15.46 9.33
C ARG A 41 -13.30 16.09 8.19
N ASN A 42 -12.95 15.76 6.95
CA ASN A 42 -13.36 16.55 5.78
C ASN A 42 -14.57 15.97 5.03
N ARG A 43 -14.78 14.65 5.10
CA ARG A 43 -15.79 13.89 4.35
C ARG A 43 -16.43 12.75 5.19
N PRO A 44 -16.89 13.01 6.43
CA PRO A 44 -17.38 11.95 7.32
C PRO A 44 -18.63 11.21 6.82
N ASP A 45 -19.47 11.89 6.02
CA ASP A 45 -20.77 11.36 5.58
C ASP A 45 -20.76 10.79 4.15
N THR A 46 -19.66 10.91 3.42
CA THR A 46 -19.54 10.36 2.06
C THR A 46 -19.67 8.84 2.12
N HIS A 47 -20.56 8.28 1.31
CA HIS A 47 -20.70 6.84 1.16
C HIS A 47 -19.81 6.35 0.02
N VAL A 48 -19.03 5.31 0.26
CA VAL A 48 -18.09 4.75 -0.71
C VAL A 48 -18.26 3.25 -0.79
N THR A 49 -18.17 2.73 -2.01
CA THR A 49 -18.09 1.30 -2.27
C THR A 49 -16.66 0.93 -2.64
N PHE A 50 -16.07 -0.01 -1.93
CA PHE A 50 -14.81 -0.66 -2.30
C PHE A 50 -15.08 -2.03 -2.94
N SER A 51 -14.24 -2.42 -3.89
CA SER A 51 -14.33 -3.72 -4.55
C SER A 51 -12.96 -4.35 -4.76
N LEU A 52 -12.89 -5.65 -4.55
CA LEU A 52 -11.76 -6.49 -4.91
C LEU A 52 -11.69 -6.69 -6.43
N ILE A 53 -10.52 -6.50 -7.01
CA ILE A 53 -10.26 -6.67 -8.44
C ILE A 53 -9.05 -7.59 -8.62
N ASN A 54 -9.30 -8.82 -9.08
CA ASN A 54 -8.25 -9.72 -9.52
C ASN A 54 -7.87 -9.40 -10.97
N ARG A 55 -6.72 -8.76 -11.16
CA ARG A 55 -6.18 -8.44 -12.49
C ARG A 55 -5.52 -9.64 -13.17
N THR A 56 -5.37 -10.75 -12.45
CA THR A 56 -4.75 -12.00 -12.92
C THR A 56 -5.80 -13.11 -12.98
N THR A 57 -6.77 -12.97 -13.88
CA THR A 57 -7.97 -13.84 -13.97
C THR A 57 -7.68 -15.32 -14.22
N ARG A 58 -6.48 -15.66 -14.72
CA ARG A 58 -6.00 -17.06 -14.81
C ARG A 58 -5.88 -17.75 -13.44
N ILE A 59 -5.68 -16.97 -12.37
CA ILE A 59 -5.72 -17.47 -10.99
C ILE A 59 -7.19 -17.41 -10.55
N ARG A 60 -7.82 -18.58 -10.47
CA ARG A 60 -9.25 -18.74 -10.16
C ARG A 60 -9.45 -18.81 -8.64
N LEU A 61 -9.56 -17.64 -8.01
CA LEU A 61 -9.54 -17.53 -6.54
C LEU A 61 -10.64 -18.34 -5.85
N ALA A 62 -11.84 -18.42 -6.46
CA ALA A 62 -12.95 -19.18 -5.87
C ALA A 62 -12.80 -20.70 -5.97
N GLU A 63 -11.82 -21.18 -6.74
CA GLU A 63 -11.46 -22.60 -6.82
C GLU A 63 -10.28 -22.94 -5.90
N LEU A 64 -9.45 -21.95 -5.56
CA LEU A 64 -8.27 -22.12 -4.69
C LEU A 64 -8.59 -21.89 -3.21
N ILE A 65 -9.50 -20.98 -2.91
CA ILE A 65 -9.80 -20.54 -1.54
C ILE A 65 -11.23 -20.95 -1.21
N ASP A 66 -11.39 -21.69 -0.12
CA ASP A 66 -12.70 -22.06 0.39
C ASP A 66 -13.48 -20.82 0.85
N GLU A 67 -14.78 -20.78 0.53
CA GLU A 67 -15.61 -19.63 0.85
C GLU A 67 -15.92 -19.53 2.34
N GLY A 68 -16.10 -20.66 3.01
CA GLY A 68 -16.30 -20.70 4.46
C GLY A 68 -15.08 -20.15 5.18
N GLU A 69 -13.89 -20.60 4.82
CA GLU A 69 -12.64 -20.09 5.38
C GLU A 69 -12.45 -18.58 5.11
N LEU A 70 -12.76 -18.11 3.89
CA LEU A 70 -12.72 -16.69 3.57
C LEU A 70 -13.69 -15.88 4.44
N ARG A 71 -14.94 -16.34 4.59
CA ARG A 71 -15.96 -15.67 5.43
C ARG A 71 -15.55 -15.65 6.90
N GLU A 72 -15.03 -16.75 7.44
CA GLU A 72 -14.53 -16.80 8.81
C GLU A 72 -13.44 -15.76 9.08
N GLN A 73 -12.51 -15.57 8.14
CA GLN A 73 -11.45 -14.56 8.26
C GLN A 73 -12.00 -13.14 8.15
N LEU A 74 -12.93 -12.88 7.23
CA LEU A 74 -13.56 -11.56 7.08
C LEU A 74 -14.42 -11.21 8.32
N ASP A 75 -15.20 -12.17 8.83
CA ASP A 75 -16.01 -11.98 10.03
C ASP A 75 -15.15 -11.80 11.29
N HIS A 76 -13.98 -12.46 11.35
CA HIS A 76 -13.00 -12.20 12.40
C HIS A 76 -12.56 -10.73 12.40
N VAL A 77 -12.24 -10.14 11.24
CA VAL A 77 -11.85 -8.73 11.13
C VAL A 77 -12.94 -7.80 11.65
N ARG A 78 -14.21 -8.08 11.37
CA ARG A 78 -15.34 -7.28 11.88
C ARG A 78 -15.46 -7.32 13.41
N GLY A 79 -14.97 -8.39 14.03
CA GLY A 79 -14.91 -8.54 15.48
C GLY A 79 -13.72 -7.83 16.14
N LEU A 80 -12.75 -7.34 15.36
CA LEU A 80 -11.58 -6.64 15.90
C LEU A 80 -11.96 -5.26 16.44
N SER A 81 -11.23 -4.86 17.48
CA SER A 81 -11.28 -3.53 18.06
C SER A 81 -9.88 -3.15 18.52
N LEU A 82 -9.60 -1.86 18.58
CA LEU A 82 -8.34 -1.37 19.09
C LEU A 82 -8.12 -1.86 20.54
N THR A 83 -7.01 -2.55 20.79
CA THR A 83 -6.65 -2.93 22.15
C THR A 83 -6.16 -1.72 22.93
N ARG A 84 -6.11 -1.82 24.27
CA ARG A 84 -5.59 -0.74 25.13
C ARG A 84 -4.14 -0.36 24.79
N GLY A 85 -3.30 -1.36 24.48
CA GLY A 85 -1.91 -1.14 24.11
C GLY A 85 -1.78 -0.38 22.80
N GLU A 86 -2.56 -0.77 21.79
CA GLU A 86 -2.57 -0.13 20.47
C GLU A 86 -3.13 1.30 20.53
N SER A 87 -4.20 1.52 21.31
CA SER A 87 -4.72 2.86 21.59
C SER A 87 -3.65 3.76 22.23
N THR A 88 -2.95 3.25 23.25
CA THR A 88 -1.90 3.99 23.94
C THR A 88 -0.74 4.31 22.99
N TRP A 89 -0.35 3.36 22.14
CA TRP A 89 0.70 3.57 21.15
C TRP A 89 0.31 4.66 20.13
N LEU A 90 -0.89 4.61 19.56
CA LEU A 90 -1.35 5.63 18.60
C LEU A 90 -1.47 7.03 19.24
N ARG A 91 -1.91 7.13 20.49
CA ARG A 91 -2.04 8.42 21.21
C ARG A 91 -0.70 9.00 21.66
N GLY A 92 0.20 8.13 22.14
CA GLY A 92 1.40 8.53 22.87
C GLY A 92 2.68 8.55 22.04
N ASN A 93 2.76 7.76 20.96
CA ASN A 93 3.98 7.67 20.18
C ASN A 93 4.26 8.96 19.39
N THR A 94 5.54 9.16 19.05
CA THR A 94 5.96 10.21 18.11
C THR A 94 5.99 9.60 16.72
N PHE A 95 5.30 10.22 15.76
CA PHE A 95 5.33 9.81 14.36
C PHE A 95 5.80 10.99 13.53
N TYR A 96 6.79 10.79 12.66
CA TYR A 96 7.31 11.87 11.81
C TYR A 96 7.74 13.12 12.60
N GLY A 97 8.28 12.93 13.82
CA GLY A 97 8.67 14.03 14.71
C GLY A 97 7.52 14.74 15.42
N LYS A 98 6.26 14.36 15.15
CA LYS A 98 5.07 14.93 15.77
C LYS A 98 4.56 14.01 16.88
N ARG A 99 4.50 14.54 18.10
CA ARG A 99 3.75 13.90 19.20
C ARG A 99 2.26 14.08 18.97
N GLN A 100 1.46 13.08 19.35
CA GLN A 100 0.00 13.12 19.21
C GLN A 100 -0.42 13.38 17.75
N MET A 101 0.06 12.53 16.83
CA MET A 101 -0.30 12.59 15.41
C MET A 101 -1.82 12.51 15.20
N PHE A 102 -2.49 11.71 16.02
CA PHE A 102 -3.92 11.47 15.93
C PHE A 102 -4.72 12.34 16.90
N ARG A 103 -5.74 13.02 16.38
CA ARG A 103 -6.62 13.89 17.16
C ARG A 103 -7.46 13.08 18.15
N PRO A 104 -7.86 13.68 19.30
CA PRO A 104 -8.68 12.99 20.29
C PRO A 104 -10.01 12.45 19.75
N ASP A 105 -10.72 13.23 18.93
CA ASP A 105 -12.01 12.86 18.31
C ASP A 105 -11.87 11.67 17.35
N PHE A 106 -10.80 11.67 16.54
CA PHE A 106 -10.51 10.55 15.65
C PHE A 106 -10.17 9.27 16.44
N MET A 107 -9.42 9.39 17.53
CA MET A 107 -9.09 8.22 18.36
C MET A 107 -10.32 7.64 19.05
N GLU A 108 -11.27 8.47 19.50
CA GLU A 108 -12.56 8.01 20.03
C GLU A 108 -13.36 7.25 18.96
N PHE A 109 -13.40 7.77 17.73
CA PHE A 109 -13.99 7.07 16.58
C PHE A 109 -13.32 5.71 16.34
N LEU A 110 -11.98 5.67 16.28
CA LEU A 110 -11.22 4.45 15.98
C LEU A 110 -11.35 3.38 17.08
N GLU A 111 -11.45 3.78 18.33
CA GLU A 111 -11.68 2.88 19.47
C GLU A 111 -13.10 2.27 19.46
N GLY A 112 -14.09 3.03 18.99
CA GLY A 112 -15.47 2.58 18.82
C GLY A 112 -15.73 1.80 17.52
N LEU A 113 -14.83 1.87 16.55
CA LEU A 113 -15.03 1.34 15.21
C LEU A 113 -15.30 -0.18 15.21
N ARG A 114 -16.26 -0.57 14.38
CA ARG A 114 -16.43 -1.94 13.88
C ARG A 114 -16.57 -1.86 12.38
N LEU A 115 -15.84 -2.71 11.65
CA LEU A 115 -15.90 -2.66 10.19
C LEU A 115 -17.29 -3.05 9.68
N PRO A 116 -17.79 -2.36 8.64
CA PRO A 116 -19.13 -2.60 8.10
C PRO A 116 -19.24 -4.00 7.48
N PRO A 117 -20.47 -4.50 7.25
CA PRO A 117 -20.69 -5.74 6.51
C PRO A 117 -20.03 -5.73 5.12
N TYR A 118 -19.79 -6.93 4.58
CA TYR A 118 -19.28 -7.14 3.23
C TYR A 118 -20.29 -7.98 2.43
N GLN A 119 -20.24 -7.87 1.10
CA GLN A 119 -20.92 -8.79 0.20
C GLN A 119 -19.88 -9.65 -0.50
N LEU A 120 -20.11 -10.95 -0.55
CA LEU A 120 -19.20 -11.92 -1.16
C LEU A 120 -20.01 -12.86 -2.03
N GLU A 121 -19.68 -12.88 -3.32
CA GLU A 121 -20.30 -13.73 -4.32
C GLU A 121 -19.23 -14.46 -5.14
N LYS A 122 -19.61 -15.63 -5.69
CA LYS A 122 -18.80 -16.38 -6.63
C LYS A 122 -19.31 -16.17 -8.04
N ARG A 123 -18.40 -15.80 -8.94
CA ARG A 123 -18.71 -15.66 -10.37
C ARG A 123 -17.54 -16.10 -11.22
N ASP A 124 -17.78 -16.99 -12.17
CA ASP A 124 -16.79 -17.44 -13.15
C ASP A 124 -15.45 -17.92 -12.56
N GLY A 125 -15.49 -18.53 -11.36
CA GLY A 125 -14.29 -18.99 -10.63
C GLY A 125 -13.53 -17.90 -9.88
N GLN A 126 -14.10 -16.71 -9.75
CA GLN A 126 -13.58 -15.58 -8.99
C GLN A 126 -14.49 -15.22 -7.82
N TYR A 127 -13.94 -14.49 -6.86
CA TYR A 127 -14.71 -13.83 -5.81
C TYR A 127 -14.98 -12.39 -6.21
N GLU A 128 -16.26 -12.01 -6.19
CA GLU A 128 -16.70 -10.61 -6.17
C GLU A 128 -16.91 -10.24 -4.70
N LEU A 129 -15.99 -9.43 -4.16
CA LEU A 129 -16.01 -8.98 -2.77
C LEU A 129 -16.14 -7.46 -2.73
N THR A 130 -17.22 -6.98 -2.13
CA THR A 130 -17.52 -5.55 -2.02
C THR A 130 -17.79 -5.14 -0.57
N PHE A 131 -17.47 -3.89 -0.29
CA PHE A 131 -17.67 -3.25 1.01
C PHE A 131 -18.32 -1.90 0.76
N GLU A 132 -19.36 -1.56 1.52
CA GLU A 132 -20.09 -0.31 1.34
C GLU A 132 -20.40 0.30 2.70
N GLY A 133 -20.27 1.62 2.81
CA GLY A 133 -20.56 2.36 4.03
C GLY A 133 -19.97 3.75 3.98
N ARG A 134 -19.88 4.40 5.16
CA ARG A 134 -19.22 5.70 5.30
C ARG A 134 -17.73 5.55 5.00
N TRP A 135 -17.17 6.52 4.28
CA TRP A 135 -15.80 6.47 3.78
C TRP A 135 -14.75 6.17 4.87
N PRO A 136 -14.74 6.84 6.05
CA PRO A 136 -13.79 6.53 7.13
C PRO A 136 -13.83 5.06 7.61
N GLU A 137 -14.99 4.41 7.52
CA GLU A 137 -15.18 3.04 8.02
C GLU A 137 -14.76 2.02 6.96
N VAL A 138 -15.29 2.18 5.74
CA VAL A 138 -15.10 1.21 4.65
C VAL A 138 -13.67 1.21 4.09
N MET A 139 -12.96 2.33 4.11
CA MET A 139 -11.59 2.41 3.59
C MET A 139 -10.59 1.50 4.32
N LEU A 140 -10.92 1.12 5.56
CA LEU A 140 -10.11 0.24 6.41
C LEU A 140 -10.24 -1.24 6.04
N TRP A 141 -11.14 -1.60 5.12
CA TRP A 141 -11.23 -2.96 4.56
C TRP A 141 -10.14 -3.31 3.54
N GLU A 142 -9.54 -2.31 2.86
CA GLU A 142 -8.62 -2.56 1.74
C GLU A 142 -7.49 -3.54 2.12
N ILE A 143 -6.76 -3.22 3.19
CA ILE A 143 -5.56 -3.97 3.57
C ILE A 143 -5.91 -5.34 4.17
N PRO A 144 -6.85 -5.45 5.14
CA PRO A 144 -7.28 -6.74 5.66
C PRO A 144 -7.79 -7.69 4.58
N ALA A 145 -8.64 -7.22 3.66
CA ALA A 145 -9.21 -8.07 2.60
C ALA A 145 -8.11 -8.65 1.68
N LEU A 146 -7.14 -7.81 1.30
CA LEU A 146 -6.03 -8.24 0.46
C LEU A 146 -5.10 -9.22 1.20
N ALA A 147 -4.74 -8.91 2.45
CA ALA A 147 -3.88 -9.79 3.26
C ALA A 147 -4.52 -11.17 3.50
N ILE A 148 -5.84 -11.21 3.75
CA ILE A 148 -6.59 -12.47 3.89
C ILE A 148 -6.51 -13.32 2.64
N ILE A 149 -6.86 -12.76 1.48
CA ILE A 149 -6.92 -13.54 0.23
C ILE A 149 -5.52 -14.02 -0.18
N MET A 150 -4.51 -13.17 0.02
CA MET A 150 -3.12 -13.52 -0.28
C MET A 150 -2.61 -14.66 0.62
N GLU A 151 -2.84 -14.58 1.93
CA GLU A 151 -2.40 -15.63 2.86
C GLU A 151 -3.23 -16.91 2.72
N LEU A 152 -4.54 -16.84 2.45
CA LEU A 152 -5.37 -18.02 2.17
C LEU A 152 -4.90 -18.76 0.92
N ARG A 153 -4.57 -18.03 -0.15
CA ARG A 153 -3.95 -18.64 -1.33
C ARG A 153 -2.63 -19.33 -0.97
N SER A 154 -1.76 -18.65 -0.20
CA SER A 154 -0.50 -19.25 0.24
C SER A 154 -0.75 -20.53 1.03
N ARG A 155 -1.70 -20.53 1.99
CA ARG A 155 -2.08 -21.71 2.76
C ARG A 155 -2.58 -22.85 1.88
N ALA A 156 -3.41 -22.57 0.87
CA ALA A 156 -3.90 -23.57 -0.07
C ALA A 156 -2.75 -24.27 -0.81
N VAL A 157 -1.74 -23.52 -1.26
CA VAL A 157 -0.56 -24.09 -1.94
C VAL A 157 0.35 -24.86 -0.96
N LEU A 158 0.55 -24.32 0.26
CA LEU A 158 1.42 -24.92 1.26
C LEU A 158 0.85 -26.21 1.88
N LYS A 159 -0.48 -26.39 1.85
CA LYS A 159 -1.17 -27.57 2.39
C LYS A 159 -0.74 -28.89 1.73
N GLU A 160 -0.28 -28.81 0.48
CA GLU A 160 0.21 -29.96 -0.30
C GLU A 160 1.65 -30.37 0.07
N LEU A 161 2.36 -29.57 0.87
CA LEU A 161 3.76 -29.81 1.23
C LEU A 161 3.91 -30.49 2.60
N GLY A 162 4.81 -31.46 2.67
CA GLY A 162 5.23 -32.09 3.92
C GLY A 162 6.06 -31.15 4.81
N ARG A 163 6.18 -31.49 6.10
CA ARG A 163 6.93 -30.68 7.09
C ARG A 163 8.36 -30.35 6.66
N PHE A 164 9.07 -31.34 6.12
CA PHE A 164 10.46 -31.14 5.68
C PHE A 164 10.54 -30.25 4.43
N GLU A 165 9.61 -30.40 3.50
CA GLU A 165 9.52 -29.54 2.32
C GLU A 165 9.24 -28.09 2.70
N LEU A 166 8.37 -27.85 3.69
CA LEU A 166 8.13 -26.52 4.25
C LEU A 166 9.40 -25.92 4.87
N GLN A 167 10.17 -26.71 5.62
CA GLN A 167 11.46 -26.24 6.18
C GLN A 167 12.44 -25.83 5.08
N VAL A 168 12.58 -26.65 4.04
CA VAL A 168 13.45 -26.35 2.89
C VAL A 168 12.95 -25.12 2.13
N LEU A 169 11.65 -24.99 1.91
CA LEU A 169 11.03 -23.85 1.24
C LEU A 169 11.36 -22.54 1.96
N TYR A 170 11.08 -22.45 3.26
CA TYR A 170 11.35 -21.24 4.02
C TYR A 170 12.84 -20.95 4.15
N ALA A 171 13.70 -21.97 4.30
CA ALA A 171 15.15 -21.76 4.29
C ALA A 171 15.62 -21.11 2.98
N ARG A 172 15.16 -21.61 1.82
CA ARG A 172 15.47 -21.01 0.51
C ARG A 172 14.94 -19.58 0.37
N ALA A 173 13.73 -19.32 0.84
CA ALA A 173 13.15 -17.98 0.82
C ALA A 173 13.94 -16.99 1.71
N MET A 174 14.38 -17.44 2.90
CA MET A 174 15.20 -16.65 3.81
C MET A 174 16.56 -16.32 3.20
N THR A 175 17.24 -17.31 2.60
CA THR A 175 18.50 -17.10 1.88
C THR A 175 18.34 -16.07 0.76
N ARG A 176 17.31 -16.22 -0.08
CA ARG A 176 17.03 -15.27 -1.17
C ARG A 176 16.86 -13.83 -0.67
N LEU A 177 16.08 -13.62 0.41
CA LEU A 177 15.90 -12.27 0.93
C LEU A 177 17.23 -11.73 1.49
N TRP A 178 18.00 -12.56 2.19
CA TRP A 178 19.27 -12.13 2.76
C TRP A 178 20.28 -11.71 1.68
N GLU A 179 20.41 -12.47 0.59
CA GLU A 179 21.26 -12.11 -0.56
C GLU A 179 20.88 -10.74 -1.15
N LYS A 180 19.58 -10.47 -1.27
CA LYS A 180 19.08 -9.16 -1.72
C LYS A 180 19.43 -8.03 -0.77
N ILE A 181 19.35 -8.27 0.54
CA ILE A 181 19.73 -7.31 1.57
C ILE A 181 21.23 -7.02 1.50
N GLU A 182 22.06 -8.02 1.26
CA GLU A 182 23.51 -7.84 1.09
C GLU A 182 23.84 -6.97 -0.13
N GLN A 183 23.14 -7.17 -1.25
CA GLN A 183 23.29 -6.30 -2.44
C GLN A 183 22.85 -4.86 -2.15
N LEU A 184 21.71 -4.66 -1.49
CA LEU A 184 21.25 -3.32 -1.11
C LEU A 184 22.24 -2.60 -0.18
N ARG A 185 22.89 -3.35 0.71
CA ARG A 185 23.91 -2.82 1.63
C ARG A 185 25.11 -2.20 0.89
N GLU A 186 25.44 -2.68 -0.30
CA GLU A 186 26.54 -2.18 -1.14
C GLU A 186 26.27 -0.80 -1.74
N LEU A 187 25.00 -0.35 -1.78
CA LEU A 187 24.64 0.99 -2.27
C LEU A 187 25.14 2.13 -1.35
N GLY A 188 25.63 1.79 -0.14
CA GLY A 188 26.24 2.74 0.76
C GLY A 188 25.28 3.35 1.79
N PRO A 189 25.75 4.33 2.58
CA PRO A 189 25.05 4.83 3.76
C PRO A 189 23.84 5.72 3.44
N ASP A 190 23.72 6.24 2.22
CA ASP A 190 22.64 7.15 1.82
C ASP A 190 21.36 6.42 1.37
N LEU A 191 21.40 5.08 1.25
CA LEU A 191 20.21 4.29 0.91
C LEU A 191 19.11 4.52 1.96
N ARG A 192 17.88 4.77 1.52
CA ARG A 192 16.70 4.81 2.38
C ARG A 192 15.64 3.88 1.80
N ILE A 193 15.14 2.94 2.61
CA ILE A 193 14.16 1.93 2.19
C ILE A 193 13.20 1.60 3.33
N ALA A 194 11.92 1.45 3.01
CA ALA A 194 10.86 1.05 3.95
C ALA A 194 10.09 -0.18 3.43
N ASP A 195 9.55 -0.98 4.34
CA ASP A 195 8.62 -2.09 4.02
C ASP A 195 7.23 -1.56 3.70
N PHE A 196 6.74 -1.77 2.47
CA PHE A 196 5.38 -1.44 1.99
C PHE A 196 4.58 -2.72 1.61
N GLY A 197 4.95 -3.87 2.16
CA GLY A 197 4.53 -5.18 1.66
C GLY A 197 3.24 -5.75 2.25
N THR A 198 2.54 -5.06 3.15
CA THR A 198 1.41 -5.63 3.91
C THR A 198 0.33 -6.24 3.02
N ARG A 199 -0.17 -5.49 2.04
CA ARG A 199 -1.32 -5.90 1.21
C ARG A 199 -1.10 -7.17 0.38
N ARG A 200 0.15 -7.50 0.07
CA ARG A 200 0.51 -8.65 -0.79
C ARG A 200 1.48 -9.61 -0.13
N ARG A 201 1.63 -9.53 1.20
CA ARG A 201 2.51 -10.41 1.96
C ARG A 201 2.12 -11.88 1.79
N HIS A 202 3.13 -12.75 1.84
CA HIS A 202 2.94 -14.19 1.88
C HIS A 202 2.17 -14.64 3.13
N SER A 203 2.55 -14.09 4.29
CA SER A 203 1.81 -14.22 5.55
C SER A 203 2.22 -13.13 6.53
N PHE A 204 1.46 -12.93 7.60
CA PHE A 204 1.85 -12.01 8.69
C PHE A 204 3.23 -12.37 9.27
N LEU A 205 3.46 -13.65 9.60
CA LEU A 205 4.71 -14.09 10.21
C LEU A 205 5.91 -13.93 9.27
N TRP A 206 5.69 -14.12 7.97
CA TRP A 206 6.74 -13.90 6.98
C TRP A 206 7.08 -12.42 6.82
N GLN A 207 6.09 -11.52 6.73
CA GLN A 207 6.35 -10.07 6.71
C GLN A 207 7.11 -9.64 7.97
N ASP A 208 6.67 -10.10 9.13
CA ASP A 208 7.34 -9.80 10.40
C ASP A 208 8.81 -10.26 10.38
N TRP A 209 9.10 -11.46 9.87
CA TRP A 209 10.47 -11.95 9.69
C TRP A 209 11.28 -11.11 8.69
N CYS A 210 10.68 -10.72 7.55
CA CYS A 210 11.33 -9.86 6.56
C CYS A 210 11.75 -8.52 7.18
N VAL A 211 10.87 -7.91 7.97
CA VAL A 211 11.16 -6.65 8.66
C VAL A 211 12.33 -6.83 9.65
N GLN A 212 12.39 -7.93 10.41
CA GLN A 212 13.56 -8.22 11.24
C GLN A 212 14.84 -8.32 10.39
N ALA A 213 14.80 -9.05 9.28
CA ALA A 213 15.97 -9.21 8.42
C ALA A 213 16.45 -7.86 7.87
N MET A 214 15.54 -6.97 7.50
CA MET A 214 15.86 -5.61 7.04
C MET A 214 16.52 -4.76 8.14
N ILE A 215 16.02 -4.83 9.38
CA ILE A 215 16.64 -4.16 10.55
C ILE A 215 18.07 -4.66 10.74
N GLU A 216 18.27 -5.97 10.80
CA GLU A 216 19.59 -6.57 11.07
C GLU A 216 20.59 -6.36 9.93
N GLY A 217 20.13 -6.41 8.68
CA GLY A 217 21.02 -6.36 7.53
C GLY A 217 21.34 -4.94 7.04
N LEU A 218 20.43 -3.98 7.23
CA LEU A 218 20.61 -2.60 6.76
C LEU A 218 20.83 -1.60 7.90
N GLY A 219 20.30 -1.87 9.10
CA GLY A 219 20.31 -0.95 10.24
C GLY A 219 19.34 0.23 10.09
N ASP A 220 19.09 0.93 11.20
CA ASP A 220 18.08 2.00 11.30
C ASP A 220 18.35 3.21 10.41
N GLU A 221 19.63 3.44 10.03
CA GLU A 221 19.99 4.54 9.13
C GLU A 221 19.48 4.31 7.71
N ARG A 222 19.39 3.05 7.25
CA ARG A 222 19.02 2.70 5.88
C ARG A 222 17.62 2.12 5.78
N PHE A 223 17.23 1.27 6.72
CA PHE A 223 15.87 0.77 6.83
C PHE A 223 15.03 1.73 7.66
N THR A 224 14.24 2.56 7.00
CA THR A 224 13.55 3.70 7.64
C THR A 224 12.28 3.30 8.39
N GLY A 225 11.83 2.04 8.30
CA GLY A 225 10.64 1.54 8.99
C GLY A 225 9.72 0.67 8.13
N THR A 226 8.52 0.42 8.62
CA THR A 226 7.48 -0.38 7.94
C THR A 226 6.18 0.39 7.87
N SER A 227 5.39 0.16 6.81
CA SER A 227 4.03 0.66 6.76
C SER A 227 3.10 -0.06 7.72
N ASN A 228 3.38 -1.30 8.10
CA ASN A 228 2.48 -2.07 8.97
C ASN A 228 2.54 -1.56 10.42
N CYS A 229 1.47 -0.94 10.91
CA CYS A 229 1.46 -0.33 12.24
C CYS A 229 1.67 -1.36 13.37
N LEU A 230 1.09 -2.56 13.25
CA LEU A 230 1.26 -3.60 14.26
C LEU A 230 2.72 -4.08 14.34
N ILE A 231 3.37 -4.27 13.20
CA ILE A 231 4.79 -4.66 13.16
C ILE A 231 5.67 -3.51 13.65
N ALA A 232 5.40 -2.27 13.24
CA ALA A 232 6.10 -1.09 13.74
C ALA A 232 6.04 -1.01 15.28
N MET A 233 4.85 -1.15 15.84
CA MET A 233 4.62 -1.17 17.29
C MET A 233 5.36 -2.34 17.98
N ARG A 234 5.35 -3.54 17.39
CA ARG A 234 5.99 -4.73 18.00
C ARG A 234 7.50 -4.68 17.96
N ARG A 235 8.08 -4.05 16.94
CA ARG A 235 9.51 -3.97 16.69
C ARG A 235 10.15 -2.67 17.18
N ASP A 236 9.34 -1.75 17.68
CA ASP A 236 9.77 -0.42 18.14
C ASP A 236 10.50 0.36 17.03
N ILE A 237 9.94 0.32 15.82
CA ILE A 237 10.45 1.04 14.65
C ILE A 237 9.40 2.04 14.14
N GLU A 238 9.84 2.96 13.27
CA GLU A 238 8.96 3.96 12.68
C GLU A 238 7.85 3.34 11.82
N ALA A 239 6.63 3.87 11.99
CA ALA A 239 5.49 3.57 11.12
C ALA A 239 5.49 4.56 9.95
N ILE A 240 5.65 4.04 8.73
CA ILE A 240 5.84 4.84 7.51
C ILE A 240 4.57 4.84 6.66
N GLY A 241 4.16 6.02 6.21
CA GLY A 241 3.02 6.20 5.33
C GLY A 241 2.94 7.62 4.76
N THR A 242 2.28 7.76 3.61
CA THR A 242 1.99 9.04 2.96
C THR A 242 0.47 9.17 2.77
N ASN A 243 0.00 9.53 1.58
CA ASN A 243 -1.38 9.34 1.12
C ASN A 243 -1.46 8.28 0.00
N ALA A 244 -2.66 8.01 -0.51
CA ALA A 244 -2.92 7.07 -1.61
C ALA A 244 -4.01 7.57 -2.56
N HIS A 245 -4.11 6.90 -3.72
CA HIS A 245 -4.99 7.29 -4.82
C HIS A 245 -6.48 7.37 -4.48
N GLU A 246 -6.95 6.67 -3.45
CA GLU A 246 -8.37 6.73 -3.10
C GLU A 246 -8.83 8.17 -2.81
N LEU A 247 -7.95 8.98 -2.22
CA LEU A 247 -8.25 10.36 -1.84
C LEU A 247 -8.64 11.20 -3.08
N PRO A 248 -7.76 11.40 -4.09
CA PRO A 248 -8.14 12.12 -5.30
C PRO A 248 -9.17 11.37 -6.16
N MET A 249 -9.28 10.04 -6.08
CA MET A 249 -10.32 9.27 -6.76
C MET A 249 -11.73 9.62 -6.26
N VAL A 250 -11.92 9.64 -4.94
CA VAL A 250 -13.22 9.95 -4.32
C VAL A 250 -13.53 11.43 -4.47
N TYR A 251 -12.57 12.34 -4.26
CA TYR A 251 -12.81 13.78 -4.47
C TYR A 251 -13.25 14.10 -5.89
N ALA A 252 -12.68 13.42 -6.89
CA ALA A 252 -13.05 13.58 -8.28
C ALA A 252 -14.44 13.00 -8.60
N ALA A 253 -14.79 11.84 -8.05
CA ALA A 253 -16.12 11.25 -8.22
C ALA A 253 -17.23 12.15 -7.64
N LEU A 254 -16.92 12.93 -6.59
CA LEU A 254 -17.83 13.88 -5.97
C LEU A 254 -17.91 15.25 -6.68
N ALA A 255 -17.09 15.47 -7.72
CA ALA A 255 -17.09 16.73 -8.47
C ALA A 255 -18.35 16.86 -9.35
N ARG A 256 -19.01 18.02 -9.29
CA ARG A 256 -20.30 18.24 -9.97
C ARG A 256 -20.16 18.67 -11.43
N ASN A 257 -18.99 19.14 -11.81
CA ASN A 257 -18.67 19.63 -13.15
C ASN A 257 -17.18 19.46 -13.45
N ASP A 258 -16.78 19.70 -14.69
CA ASP A 258 -15.39 19.49 -15.14
C ASP A 258 -14.39 20.45 -14.48
N GLN A 259 -14.83 21.64 -14.04
CA GLN A 259 -13.95 22.56 -13.31
C GLN A 259 -13.61 22.03 -11.92
N GLU A 260 -14.62 21.61 -11.17
CA GLU A 260 -14.42 20.95 -9.87
C GLU A 260 -13.61 19.66 -10.01
N LEU A 261 -13.81 18.92 -11.10
CA LEU A 261 -13.05 17.71 -11.40
C LEU A 261 -11.55 18.01 -11.61
N ARG A 262 -11.22 19.05 -12.38
CA ARG A 262 -9.81 19.50 -12.54
C ARG A 262 -9.18 19.91 -11.22
N GLU A 263 -9.95 20.52 -10.33
CA GLU A 263 -9.47 21.01 -9.03
C GLU A 263 -9.38 19.92 -7.96
N ALA A 264 -10.10 18.81 -8.12
CA ALA A 264 -10.20 17.74 -7.12
C ALA A 264 -8.83 17.22 -6.62
N PRO A 265 -7.81 16.96 -7.47
CA PRO A 265 -6.50 16.52 -7.01
C PRO A 265 -5.77 17.55 -6.14
N TYR A 266 -6.03 18.84 -6.33
CA TYR A 266 -5.38 19.90 -5.56
C TYR A 266 -6.16 20.22 -4.28
N ARG A 267 -7.51 20.14 -4.32
CA ARG A 267 -8.37 20.30 -3.13
C ARG A 267 -8.02 19.27 -2.06
N VAL A 268 -7.84 18.01 -2.44
CA VAL A 268 -7.50 16.96 -1.46
C VAL A 268 -6.10 17.15 -0.87
N LEU A 269 -5.16 17.71 -1.63
CA LEU A 269 -3.83 18.05 -1.11
C LEU A 269 -3.87 19.28 -0.20
N ALA A 270 -4.79 20.23 -0.44
CA ALA A 270 -5.01 21.36 0.45
C ALA A 270 -5.55 20.88 1.82
N ASP A 271 -6.54 19.98 1.82
CA ASP A 271 -7.05 19.37 3.05
C ASP A 271 -5.94 18.60 3.80
N TRP A 272 -5.13 17.83 3.07
CA TRP A 272 -3.96 17.14 3.63
C TRP A 272 -2.92 18.10 4.22
N HIS A 273 -2.71 19.26 3.57
CA HIS A 273 -1.76 20.29 3.99
C HIS A 273 -2.11 20.89 5.36
N GLU A 274 -3.40 21.03 5.65
CA GLU A 274 -3.89 21.60 6.91
C GLU A 274 -3.63 20.68 8.11
N GLU A 275 -3.59 19.37 7.88
CA GLU A 275 -3.44 18.37 8.96
C GLU A 275 -1.98 17.91 9.17
N HIS A 276 -1.17 18.00 8.12
CA HIS A 276 0.16 17.41 8.07
C HIS A 276 1.24 18.38 7.59
N ASP A 277 2.43 18.21 8.13
CA ASP A 277 3.64 18.96 7.82
C ASP A 277 4.82 18.01 7.52
N GLY A 278 5.98 18.61 7.21
CA GLY A 278 7.23 17.88 7.01
C GLY A 278 7.10 16.70 6.04
N ASN A 279 7.67 15.56 6.44
CA ASN A 279 7.80 14.35 5.61
C ASN A 279 6.46 13.68 5.22
N LEU A 280 5.32 14.15 5.73
CA LEU A 280 4.01 13.71 5.26
C LEU A 280 3.51 14.51 4.04
N ARG A 281 4.15 15.63 3.70
CA ARG A 281 3.85 16.42 2.50
C ARG A 281 4.54 15.82 1.27
N ILE A 282 4.00 14.67 0.85
CA ILE A 282 4.42 13.94 -0.34
C ILE A 282 3.29 13.98 -1.38
N ILE A 283 3.61 14.47 -2.58
CA ILE A 283 2.70 14.54 -3.71
C ILE A 283 2.61 13.16 -4.36
N LEU A 284 1.39 12.72 -4.69
CA LEU A 284 1.11 11.52 -5.48
C LEU A 284 0.42 11.92 -6.80
N PRO A 285 1.19 12.31 -7.82
CA PRO A 285 0.67 13.05 -8.97
C PRO A 285 -0.02 12.16 -10.02
N ASP A 286 0.25 10.86 -10.02
CA ASP A 286 -0.11 9.98 -11.14
C ASP A 286 -1.59 9.57 -11.16
N THR A 287 -2.45 9.98 -10.22
CA THR A 287 -3.88 9.56 -10.23
C THR A 287 -4.54 9.81 -11.59
N TYR A 288 -4.27 10.98 -12.19
CA TYR A 288 -4.78 11.38 -13.51
C TYR A 288 -3.68 11.77 -14.50
N GLY A 289 -2.42 11.39 -14.24
CA GLY A 289 -1.27 11.67 -15.08
C GLY A 289 -0.34 12.72 -14.48
N THR A 290 0.94 12.36 -14.30
CA THR A 290 1.91 13.16 -13.57
C THR A 290 2.23 14.49 -14.24
N LYS A 291 2.45 14.47 -15.57
CA LYS A 291 2.86 15.66 -16.32
C LYS A 291 1.81 16.79 -16.22
N GLY A 292 0.56 16.49 -16.57
CA GLY A 292 -0.53 17.46 -16.51
C GLY A 292 -0.81 17.95 -15.08
N PHE A 293 -0.68 17.06 -14.09
CA PHE A 293 -0.79 17.43 -12.68
C PHE A 293 0.27 18.47 -12.29
N LEU A 294 1.54 18.25 -12.63
CA LEU A 294 2.64 19.14 -12.23
C LEU A 294 2.63 20.48 -13.00
N GLU A 295 2.30 20.46 -14.29
CA GLU A 295 2.18 21.67 -15.11
C GLU A 295 1.16 22.66 -14.52
N LYS A 296 0.03 22.14 -14.02
CA LYS A 296 -1.08 22.94 -13.47
C LYS A 296 -1.05 23.08 -11.94
N ALA A 297 -0.04 22.50 -11.27
CA ALA A 297 0.07 22.54 -9.81
C ALA A 297 0.20 23.99 -9.30
N PRO A 298 -0.57 24.37 -8.26
CA PRO A 298 -0.38 25.64 -7.56
C PRO A 298 1.03 25.77 -6.94
N ASP A 299 1.55 26.99 -6.84
CA ASP A 299 2.93 27.26 -6.39
C ASP A 299 3.25 26.70 -4.99
N TRP A 300 2.28 26.72 -4.08
CA TRP A 300 2.47 26.22 -2.71
C TRP A 300 2.79 24.71 -2.65
N LEU A 301 2.46 23.94 -3.69
CA LEU A 301 2.86 22.54 -3.78
C LEU A 301 4.35 22.36 -4.06
N ALA A 302 5.02 23.32 -4.71
CA ALA A 302 6.46 23.21 -4.97
C ALA A 302 7.25 23.16 -3.65
N GLY A 303 6.74 23.83 -2.61
CA GLY A 303 7.29 23.83 -1.26
C GLY A 303 7.10 22.53 -0.47
N TRP A 304 6.35 21.54 -1.00
CA TRP A 304 6.22 20.23 -0.35
C TRP A 304 7.54 19.45 -0.37
N THR A 305 7.68 18.50 0.56
CA THR A 305 8.92 17.75 0.78
C THR A 305 9.30 16.89 -0.42
N GLY A 306 8.33 16.29 -1.09
CA GLY A 306 8.66 15.34 -2.15
C GLY A 306 7.50 14.84 -3.00
N ILE A 307 7.83 13.96 -3.93
CA ILE A 307 6.92 13.28 -4.84
C ILE A 307 7.10 11.76 -4.68
N ARG A 308 5.99 11.01 -4.67
CA ARG A 308 6.00 9.55 -4.79
C ARG A 308 5.68 9.14 -6.24
N ILE A 309 6.51 8.27 -6.80
CA ILE A 309 6.34 7.71 -8.14
C ILE A 309 5.80 6.29 -8.01
N ASP A 310 4.54 6.11 -8.43
CA ASP A 310 3.75 4.87 -8.27
C ASP A 310 3.23 4.27 -9.59
N SER A 311 3.52 4.92 -10.73
CA SER A 311 3.29 4.36 -12.06
C SER A 311 4.17 5.01 -13.12
N GLY A 312 4.22 4.41 -14.32
CA GLY A 312 5.03 4.89 -15.45
C GLY A 312 6.48 4.41 -15.39
N ASP A 313 7.36 5.01 -16.18
CA ASP A 313 8.80 4.80 -16.05
C ASP A 313 9.34 5.59 -14.85
N PRO A 314 9.94 4.94 -13.85
CA PRO A 314 10.35 5.63 -12.63
C PRO A 314 11.42 6.69 -12.90
N ALA A 315 12.33 6.46 -13.85
CA ALA A 315 13.37 7.44 -14.14
C ALA A 315 12.80 8.68 -14.84
N GLU A 316 11.91 8.51 -15.82
CA GLU A 316 11.19 9.61 -16.48
C GLU A 316 10.35 10.42 -15.47
N GLY A 317 9.65 9.74 -14.55
CA GLY A 317 8.91 10.39 -13.47
C GLY A 317 9.82 11.25 -12.58
N ALA A 318 11.02 10.75 -12.25
CA ALA A 318 11.98 11.48 -11.42
C ALA A 318 12.61 12.67 -12.15
N GLU A 319 12.96 12.52 -13.44
CA GLU A 319 13.43 13.65 -14.26
C GLU A 319 12.34 14.73 -14.38
N THR A 320 11.08 14.31 -14.54
CA THR A 320 9.93 15.24 -14.61
C THR A 320 9.76 16.02 -13.30
N ALA A 321 9.87 15.34 -12.15
CA ALA A 321 9.80 15.98 -10.84
C ALA A 321 10.96 16.98 -10.62
N ILE A 322 12.19 16.59 -10.96
CA ILE A 322 13.38 17.46 -10.85
C ILE A 322 13.22 18.71 -11.72
N ALA A 323 12.83 18.54 -12.99
CA ALA A 323 12.60 19.66 -13.90
C ALA A 323 11.49 20.59 -13.41
N TRP A 324 10.42 20.03 -12.85
CA TRP A 324 9.33 20.82 -12.28
C TRP A 324 9.79 21.67 -11.09
N TRP A 325 10.50 21.09 -10.12
CA TRP A 325 11.06 21.85 -9.00
C TRP A 325 12.00 22.97 -9.47
N GLN A 326 12.91 22.68 -10.41
CA GLN A 326 13.80 23.69 -10.98
C GLN A 326 13.03 24.83 -11.64
N SER A 327 11.96 24.51 -12.40
CA SER A 327 11.11 25.52 -13.05
C SER A 327 10.36 26.42 -12.06
N ARG A 328 10.17 25.94 -10.82
CA ARG A 328 9.52 26.68 -9.72
C ARG A 328 10.53 27.35 -8.77
N GLY A 329 11.83 27.30 -9.07
CA GLY A 329 12.88 27.92 -8.26
C GLY A 329 13.28 27.13 -7.01
N GLU A 330 12.87 25.88 -6.88
CA GLU A 330 13.24 24.99 -5.79
C GLU A 330 14.56 24.27 -6.08
N ASP A 331 15.36 23.97 -5.04
CA ASP A 331 16.56 23.12 -5.16
C ASP A 331 16.16 21.64 -5.05
N PRO A 332 16.27 20.84 -6.14
CA PRO A 332 15.88 19.43 -6.10
C PRO A 332 16.70 18.60 -5.11
N ARG A 333 17.92 19.03 -4.76
CA ARG A 333 18.78 18.30 -3.80
C ARG A 333 18.18 18.27 -2.39
N GLU A 334 17.31 19.22 -2.08
CA GLU A 334 16.59 19.26 -0.81
C GLU A 334 15.27 18.49 -0.83
N LYS A 335 14.78 18.13 -2.02
CA LYS A 335 13.53 17.41 -2.23
C LYS A 335 13.73 15.89 -2.14
N LEU A 336 12.62 15.20 -1.94
CA LEU A 336 12.57 13.74 -1.82
C LEU A 336 11.78 13.12 -2.98
N ILE A 337 12.30 12.05 -3.55
CA ILE A 337 11.55 11.14 -4.41
C ILE A 337 11.44 9.79 -3.74
N ILE A 338 10.20 9.30 -3.61
CA ILE A 338 9.90 7.95 -3.13
C ILE A 338 9.50 7.09 -4.32
N PHE A 339 10.26 6.05 -4.63
CA PHE A 339 9.87 5.07 -5.64
C PHE A 339 9.19 3.87 -4.98
N SER A 340 7.97 3.53 -5.42
CA SER A 340 7.17 2.45 -4.81
C SER A 340 6.48 1.49 -5.80
N ASP A 341 6.66 1.67 -7.11
CA ASP A 341 5.99 0.84 -8.11
C ASP A 341 6.73 -0.48 -8.39
N GLY A 342 6.48 -1.51 -7.58
CA GLY A 342 6.81 -2.90 -7.93
C GLY A 342 8.30 -3.15 -8.23
N LEU A 343 9.20 -2.59 -7.42
CA LEU A 343 10.64 -2.62 -7.66
C LEU A 343 11.31 -3.92 -7.14
N ASP A 344 12.33 -4.36 -7.88
CA ASP A 344 13.33 -5.36 -7.44
C ASP A 344 14.69 -4.67 -7.22
N VAL A 345 15.63 -5.36 -6.58
CA VAL A 345 16.92 -4.80 -6.12
C VAL A 345 17.71 -4.13 -7.24
N ASP A 346 17.83 -4.77 -8.41
CA ASP A 346 18.59 -4.21 -9.54
C ASP A 346 18.03 -2.86 -9.99
N LYS A 347 16.70 -2.71 -10.03
CA LYS A 347 16.07 -1.45 -10.42
C LYS A 347 16.23 -0.39 -9.33
N MET A 348 16.18 -0.77 -8.06
CA MET A 348 16.48 0.15 -6.95
C MET A 348 17.93 0.65 -7.04
N ALA A 349 18.89 -0.23 -7.30
CA ALA A 349 20.30 0.13 -7.49
C ALA A 349 20.50 1.09 -8.67
N GLU A 350 19.88 0.80 -9.83
CA GLU A 350 19.90 1.66 -11.01
C GLU A 350 19.38 3.08 -10.68
N LEU A 351 18.20 3.16 -10.06
CA LEU A 351 17.57 4.44 -9.71
C LEU A 351 18.37 5.20 -8.65
N PHE A 352 18.87 4.51 -7.64
CA PHE A 352 19.69 5.09 -6.59
C PHE A 352 20.94 5.76 -7.16
N LEU A 353 21.73 5.02 -7.95
CA LEU A 353 22.97 5.52 -8.56
C LEU A 353 22.70 6.66 -9.55
N ARG A 354 21.60 6.60 -10.31
CA ARG A 354 21.24 7.63 -11.29
C ARG A 354 20.88 8.98 -10.66
N PHE A 355 20.26 8.96 -9.49
CA PHE A 355 19.70 10.15 -8.84
C PHE A 355 20.46 10.60 -7.59
N GLN A 356 21.46 9.84 -7.15
CA GLN A 356 22.35 10.21 -6.05
C GLN A 356 22.96 11.60 -6.28
N GLY A 357 22.88 12.46 -5.27
CA GLY A 357 23.40 13.84 -5.31
C GLY A 357 22.56 14.83 -6.13
N ARG A 358 21.53 14.36 -6.86
CA ARG A 358 20.60 15.22 -7.62
C ARG A 358 19.32 15.52 -6.83
N VAL A 359 18.88 14.54 -6.03
CA VAL A 359 17.66 14.56 -5.21
C VAL A 359 17.80 13.52 -4.10
N LYS A 360 17.10 13.66 -2.98
CA LYS A 360 17.03 12.61 -1.96
C LYS A 360 16.18 11.46 -2.50
N VAL A 361 16.65 10.23 -2.36
CA VAL A 361 15.98 9.03 -2.88
C VAL A 361 15.57 8.12 -1.72
N SER A 362 14.34 7.62 -1.79
CA SER A 362 13.85 6.59 -0.89
C SER A 362 13.03 5.55 -1.66
N PHE A 363 12.96 4.32 -1.13
CA PHE A 363 12.26 3.20 -1.73
C PHE A 363 11.18 2.64 -0.80
N GLY A 364 9.99 2.41 -1.34
CA GLY A 364 8.96 1.60 -0.69
C GLY A 364 8.98 0.19 -1.27
N TRP A 365 9.46 -0.79 -0.53
CA TRP A 365 9.60 -2.16 -1.02
C TRP A 365 8.40 -3.02 -0.63
N GLY A 366 7.59 -3.37 -1.62
CA GLY A 366 6.33 -4.08 -1.42
C GLY A 366 6.45 -5.60 -1.60
N THR A 367 5.82 -6.10 -2.66
CA THR A 367 5.61 -7.53 -2.88
C THR A 367 6.90 -8.36 -2.92
N LEU A 368 7.97 -7.84 -3.52
CA LEU A 368 9.22 -8.58 -3.66
C LEU A 368 10.07 -8.61 -2.38
N LEU A 369 9.70 -7.85 -1.35
CA LEU A 369 10.18 -8.02 0.01
C LEU A 369 9.40 -9.14 0.71
N THR A 370 8.06 -9.06 0.69
CA THR A 370 7.20 -9.86 1.56
C THR A 370 6.56 -11.08 0.90
N ASN A 371 6.81 -11.34 -0.38
CA ASN A 371 6.19 -12.44 -1.13
C ASN A 371 7.01 -12.88 -2.37
N ASP A 372 8.34 -12.88 -2.27
CA ASP A 372 9.19 -13.39 -3.35
C ASP A 372 9.46 -14.90 -3.23
N PHE A 373 8.42 -15.71 -3.49
CA PHE A 373 8.48 -17.18 -3.52
C PHE A 373 8.59 -17.75 -4.95
N ARG A 374 8.91 -16.91 -5.93
CA ARG A 374 9.01 -17.28 -7.36
C ARG A 374 9.96 -18.46 -7.55
N GLY A 375 9.53 -19.51 -8.25
CA GLY A 375 10.34 -20.69 -8.56
C GLY A 375 10.74 -21.54 -7.35
N LEU A 376 10.14 -21.32 -6.17
CA LEU A 376 10.46 -22.11 -4.97
C LEU A 376 9.58 -23.36 -4.82
N VAL A 377 8.43 -23.41 -5.51
CA VAL A 377 7.48 -24.54 -5.50
C VAL A 377 7.14 -25.00 -6.93
N PRO A 378 6.71 -26.27 -7.11
CA PRO A 378 6.26 -26.75 -8.42
C PRO A 378 5.16 -25.87 -9.04
N GLY A 379 5.22 -25.67 -10.35
CA GLY A 379 4.22 -24.87 -11.09
C GLY A 379 4.19 -23.38 -10.73
N ASP A 380 5.18 -22.90 -9.95
CA ASP A 380 5.26 -21.50 -9.47
C ASP A 380 4.01 -21.03 -8.71
N GLY A 381 3.35 -21.96 -7.99
CA GLY A 381 2.08 -21.73 -7.31
C GLY A 381 2.09 -20.61 -6.26
N LEU A 382 3.26 -20.25 -5.73
CA LEU A 382 3.45 -19.15 -4.77
C LEU A 382 3.92 -17.83 -5.42
N ALA A 383 4.11 -17.75 -6.74
CA ALA A 383 4.45 -16.48 -7.37
C ALA A 383 3.38 -15.42 -7.06
N PRO A 384 3.79 -14.19 -6.72
CA PRO A 384 2.82 -13.14 -6.43
C PRO A 384 2.01 -12.79 -7.68
N PHE A 385 0.80 -12.26 -7.48
CA PHE A 385 -0.10 -11.86 -8.58
C PHE A 385 -0.78 -10.53 -8.30
N SER A 386 -1.35 -9.94 -9.34
CA SER A 386 -1.95 -8.61 -9.26
C SER A 386 -3.38 -8.71 -8.71
N LEU A 387 -3.52 -8.42 -7.43
CA LEU A 387 -4.78 -8.29 -6.69
C LEU A 387 -4.83 -6.91 -6.03
N VAL A 388 -5.94 -6.19 -6.22
CA VAL A 388 -6.15 -4.87 -5.63
C VAL A 388 -7.55 -4.77 -5.03
N CYS A 389 -7.74 -3.89 -4.05
CA CYS A 389 -9.05 -3.49 -3.57
C CYS A 389 -9.10 -1.96 -3.69
N LYS A 390 -10.12 -1.43 -4.36
CA LYS A 390 -10.19 0.00 -4.70
C LYS A 390 -11.59 0.54 -4.44
N ALA A 391 -11.68 1.83 -4.14
CA ALA A 391 -12.92 2.55 -4.29
C ALA A 391 -13.40 2.40 -5.75
N VAL A 392 -14.68 2.07 -5.94
CA VAL A 392 -15.32 1.93 -7.24
C VAL A 392 -16.46 2.93 -7.43
N ALA A 393 -17.09 3.38 -6.33
CA ALA A 393 -18.10 4.42 -6.35
C ALA A 393 -18.04 5.28 -5.08
N ALA A 394 -18.43 6.55 -5.19
CA ALA A 394 -18.64 7.49 -4.09
C ALA A 394 -19.93 8.27 -4.29
N ASP A 395 -20.84 8.26 -3.31
CA ASP A 395 -22.20 8.82 -3.37
C ASP A 395 -22.95 8.45 -4.68
N GLY A 396 -22.79 7.20 -5.12
CA GLY A 396 -23.39 6.68 -6.34
C GLY A 396 -22.66 7.03 -7.65
N HIS A 397 -21.61 7.84 -7.60
CA HIS A 397 -20.79 8.21 -8.76
C HIS A 397 -19.57 7.29 -8.91
N PRO A 398 -19.25 6.79 -10.11
CA PRO A 398 -18.10 5.92 -10.32
C PRO A 398 -16.79 6.67 -10.07
N THR A 399 -15.85 6.01 -9.41
CA THR A 399 -14.48 6.52 -9.28
C THR A 399 -13.61 6.08 -10.45
N VAL A 400 -12.59 6.88 -10.79
CA VAL A 400 -11.68 6.63 -11.91
C VAL A 400 -10.23 6.80 -11.45
N LYS A 401 -9.33 5.94 -11.92
CA LYS A 401 -7.87 6.19 -11.92
C LYS A 401 -7.37 6.04 -13.36
N LEU A 402 -6.57 6.98 -13.85
CA LEU A 402 -5.91 6.85 -15.15
C LEU A 402 -4.50 6.25 -15.00
N SER A 403 -3.72 6.72 -14.02
CA SER A 403 -2.28 6.41 -13.88
C SER A 403 -1.43 6.92 -15.05
N ASP A 404 -0.10 6.86 -14.92
CA ASP A 404 0.82 7.11 -16.05
C ASP A 404 1.00 5.89 -16.97
N ASN A 405 0.50 4.71 -16.58
CA ASN A 405 0.46 3.51 -17.40
C ASN A 405 -1.00 3.17 -17.80
N PRO A 406 -1.38 3.23 -19.08
CA PRO A 406 -2.76 3.01 -19.50
C PRO A 406 -3.33 1.63 -19.10
N GLU A 407 -2.48 0.60 -18.95
CA GLU A 407 -2.87 -0.74 -18.51
C GLU A 407 -3.36 -0.79 -17.05
N LYS A 408 -3.05 0.25 -16.25
CA LYS A 408 -3.47 0.35 -14.85
C LYS A 408 -4.75 1.16 -14.65
N ALA A 409 -5.33 1.72 -15.72
CA ALA A 409 -6.55 2.52 -15.66
C ALA A 409 -7.73 1.71 -15.11
N THR A 410 -8.58 2.33 -14.29
CA THR A 410 -9.74 1.69 -13.68
C THR A 410 -10.92 2.65 -13.64
N GLY A 411 -12.12 2.15 -13.91
CA GLY A 411 -13.37 2.91 -13.96
C GLY A 411 -14.18 2.55 -15.21
N PRO A 412 -15.44 3.03 -15.33
CA PRO A 412 -16.23 2.84 -16.55
C PRO A 412 -15.58 3.52 -17.75
N ALA A 413 -15.73 2.93 -18.94
CA ALA A 413 -15.06 3.41 -20.16
C ALA A 413 -15.41 4.87 -20.53
N GLN A 414 -16.68 5.25 -20.35
CA GLN A 414 -17.14 6.62 -20.62
C GLN A 414 -16.51 7.64 -19.65
N ASP A 415 -16.37 7.29 -18.37
CA ASP A 415 -15.77 8.15 -17.36
C ASP A 415 -14.26 8.24 -17.54
N ILE A 416 -13.60 7.14 -17.90
CA ILE A 416 -12.18 7.16 -18.31
C ILE A 416 -11.97 8.12 -19.49
N ALA A 417 -12.83 8.06 -20.51
CA ALA A 417 -12.73 8.95 -21.68
C ALA A 417 -12.91 10.42 -21.28
N ARG A 418 -13.93 10.73 -20.46
CA ARG A 418 -14.15 12.07 -19.92
C ARG A 418 -12.95 12.56 -19.12
N TYR A 419 -12.43 11.76 -18.20
CA TYR A 419 -11.30 12.13 -17.35
C TYR A 419 -10.04 12.38 -18.19
N ARG A 420 -9.77 11.57 -19.22
CA ARG A 420 -8.65 11.82 -20.15
C ARG A 420 -8.78 13.18 -20.85
N GLN A 421 -9.99 13.58 -21.24
CA GLN A 421 -10.23 14.90 -21.84
C GLN A 421 -10.05 16.02 -20.80
N VAL A 422 -10.64 15.89 -19.62
CA VAL A 422 -10.62 16.92 -18.56
C VAL A 422 -9.21 17.18 -18.04
N PHE A 423 -8.42 16.13 -17.87
CA PHE A 423 -7.03 16.22 -17.41
C PHE A 423 -6.01 16.34 -18.55
N GLU A 424 -6.48 16.43 -19.81
CA GLU A 424 -5.65 16.59 -21.01
C GLU A 424 -4.53 15.53 -21.11
N VAL A 425 -4.87 14.28 -20.78
CA VAL A 425 -3.93 13.16 -20.81
C VAL A 425 -3.63 12.78 -22.25
N GLY A 426 -2.41 13.05 -22.69
CA GLY A 426 -1.91 12.70 -24.02
C GLY A 426 -1.71 11.20 -24.24
N GLN A 427 -1.00 10.85 -25.32
CA GLN A 427 -0.61 9.45 -25.57
C GLN A 427 0.35 8.97 -24.48
N GLN A 428 0.03 7.79 -23.91
CA GLN A 428 0.83 7.15 -22.88
C GLN A 428 1.46 5.87 -23.43
N ARG A 429 2.65 5.52 -22.95
CA ARG A 429 3.30 4.26 -23.29
C ARG A 429 2.81 3.18 -22.34
N ALA A 430 2.25 2.11 -22.90
CA ALA A 430 1.90 0.92 -22.13
C ALA A 430 3.17 0.22 -21.65
N SER A 431 3.17 -0.25 -20.40
CA SER A 431 4.20 -1.11 -19.84
C SER A 431 3.55 -2.26 -19.07
N ALA A 432 4.26 -3.39 -18.97
CA ALA A 432 3.78 -4.54 -18.23
C ALA A 432 3.57 -4.18 -16.75
N VAL A 433 2.44 -4.60 -16.18
CA VAL A 433 2.19 -4.43 -14.74
C VAL A 433 3.07 -5.41 -13.98
N VAL A 434 4.12 -4.88 -13.36
CA VAL A 434 4.97 -5.64 -12.42
C VAL A 434 4.21 -5.81 -11.11
N VAL A 435 4.35 -6.99 -10.51
CA VAL A 435 3.66 -7.37 -9.27
C VAL A 435 4.63 -7.42 -8.11
#